data_AF-A0A0V1CUF4-F1
#
_entry.id   AF-A0A0V1CUF4-F1
#
_cell.length_a   1.000
_cell.length_b   1.000
_cell.length_c   1.000
_cell.angle_alpha   90.00
_cell.angle_beta   90.00
_cell.angle_gamma   90.00
#
_symmetry.space_group_name_H-M   'P 1'
#
loop_
_entity.id
_entity.type
_entity.pdbx_description
1 polymer ?
#
loop_
_entity_poly.entity_id
_entity_poly.type
_entity_poly.pdbx_seq_one_letter_code
_entity_poly.pdbx_strand_id
1 'polypeptide(L)'
;MFNEVNLQLQRIEHNQIRTRSVISQFASKLALFKRNFGRKEFYQFQSFAALRKSEEVHDDGIQVYCDHLVMLKKGMQERFQDILTM
;
A
#
# COMPACT_ATOMS: atom_id res chain seq x y z
N MET A 1 -2.80 30.24 -26.95
CA MET A 1 -2.86 30.35 -25.48
C MET A 1 -3.84 29.33 -24.88
N PHE A 2 -5.10 29.28 -25.34
CA PHE A 2 -6.11 28.33 -24.80
C PHE A 2 -5.78 26.84 -25.03
N ASN A 3 -5.32 26.46 -26.23
CA ASN A 3 -4.96 25.05 -26.51
C ASN A 3 -3.81 24.53 -25.64
N GLU A 4 -2.81 25.37 -25.38
CA GLU A 4 -1.65 24.99 -24.54
C GLU A 4 -2.09 24.74 -23.09
N VAL A 5 -2.93 25.64 -22.55
CA VAL A 5 -3.52 25.46 -21.21
C VAL A 5 -4.36 24.18 -21.16
N ASN A 6 -5.13 23.87 -22.19
CA ASN A 6 -5.94 22.65 -22.25
C ASN A 6 -5.10 21.36 -22.25
N LEU A 7 -4.01 21.33 -23.03
CA LEU A 7 -3.08 20.18 -23.04
C LEU A 7 -2.41 19.98 -21.67
N GLN A 8 -2.04 21.08 -20.99
CA GLN A 8 -1.47 21.00 -19.65
C GLN A 8 -2.48 20.48 -18.62
N LEU A 9 -3.74 20.93 -18.68
CA LEU A 9 -4.81 20.42 -17.81
C LEU A 9 -5.06 18.92 -18.01
N GLN A 10 -5.16 18.45 -19.25
CA GLN A 10 -5.30 17.01 -19.55
C GLN A 10 -4.13 16.19 -19.01
N ARG A 11 -2.91 16.72 -19.10
CA ARG A 11 -1.71 16.05 -18.56
C ARG A 11 -1.75 15.96 -17.04
N ILE A 12 -2.21 17.02 -16.35
CA ILE A 12 -2.40 17.03 -14.90
C ILE A 12 -3.46 16.01 -14.49
N GLU A 13 -4.62 16.01 -15.15
CA GLU A 13 -5.72 15.06 -14.89
C GLU A 13 -5.26 13.60 -15.05
N HIS A 14 -4.56 13.29 -16.15
CA HIS A 14 -4.03 11.95 -16.37
C HIS A 14 -3.02 11.55 -15.28
N ASN A 15 -2.16 12.47 -14.83
CA ASN A 15 -1.23 12.22 -13.74
C ASN A 15 -1.95 12.00 -12.40
N GLN A 16 -3.04 12.74 -12.13
CA GLN A 16 -3.87 12.56 -10.94
C GLN A 16 -4.55 11.19 -10.94
N ILE A 17 -5.17 10.78 -12.05
CA ILE A 17 -5.78 9.45 -12.21
C ILE A 17 -4.75 8.35 -11.93
N ARG A 18 -3.55 8.47 -12.52
CA ARG A 18 -2.46 7.52 -12.31
C ARG A 18 -2.03 7.48 -10.85
N THR A 19 -1.89 8.64 -10.20
CA THR A 19 -1.50 8.75 -8.79
C THR A 19 -2.54 8.09 -7.88
N ARG A 20 -3.83 8.40 -8.08
CA ARG A 20 -4.94 7.79 -7.35
C ARG A 20 -4.97 6.27 -7.49
N SER A 21 -4.76 5.78 -8.71
CA SER A 21 -4.69 4.34 -9.00
C SER A 21 -3.54 3.66 -8.25
N VAL A 22 -2.33 4.23 -8.28
CA VAL A 22 -1.16 3.69 -7.57
C VAL A 22 -1.40 3.64 -6.05
N ILE A 23 -1.94 4.71 -5.46
CA ILE A 23 -2.23 4.77 -4.01
C ILE A 23 -3.28 3.71 -3.64
N SER A 24 -4.34 3.58 -4.44
CA SER A 24 -5.42 2.61 -4.20
C SER A 24 -4.93 1.16 -4.31
N GLN A 25 -4.11 0.87 -5.32
CA GLN A 25 -3.49 -0.44 -5.50
C GLN A 25 -2.56 -0.78 -4.34
N PHE A 26 -1.74 0.19 -3.90
CA PHE A 26 -0.84 -0.02 -2.77
C PHE A 26 -1.61 -0.27 -1.46
N ALA A 27 -2.65 0.51 -1.16
CA ALA A 27 -3.51 0.30 0.00
C ALA A 27 -4.21 -1.08 -0.01
N SER A 28 -4.59 -1.55 -1.20
CA SER A 28 -5.13 -2.91 -1.39
C SER A 28 -4.08 -3.98 -1.15
N LYS A 29 -2.84 -3.74 -1.59
CA LYS A 29 -1.69 -4.62 -1.36
C LYS A 29 -1.34 -4.75 0.13
N LEU A 30 -1.46 -3.68 0.92
CA LEU A 30 -1.28 -3.74 2.38
C LEU A 30 -2.28 -4.68 3.06
N ALA A 31 -3.54 -4.71 2.60
CA ALA A 31 -4.53 -5.65 3.13
C ALA A 31 -4.19 -7.11 2.78
N LEU A 32 -3.67 -7.34 1.57
CA LEU A 32 -3.19 -8.66 1.14
C LEU A 32 -1.97 -9.10 1.97
N PHE A 33 -1.02 -8.20 2.20
CA PHE A 33 0.14 -8.42 3.06
C PHE A 33 -0.28 -8.81 4.47
N LYS A 34 -1.24 -8.11 5.08
CA LYS A 34 -1.75 -8.45 6.41
C LYS A 34 -2.31 -9.87 6.44
N ARG A 35 -3.16 -10.22 5.46
CA ARG A 35 -3.77 -11.56 5.36
C ARG A 35 -2.71 -12.65 5.22
N ASN A 36 -1.72 -12.45 4.35
CA ASN A 36 -0.68 -13.43 4.10
C ASN A 36 0.24 -13.59 5.31
N PHE A 37 0.64 -12.46 5.93
CA PHE A 37 1.49 -12.47 7.11
C PHE A 37 0.81 -13.16 8.30
N GLY A 38 -0.48 -12.88 8.53
CA GLY A 38 -1.29 -13.57 9.56
C GLY A 38 -1.42 -15.08 9.33
N ARG A 39 -1.26 -15.56 8.08
CA ARG A 39 -1.23 -16.99 7.71
C ARG A 39 0.17 -17.60 7.73
N LYS A 40 1.18 -16.84 8.16
CA LYS A 40 2.61 -17.23 8.08
C LYS A 40 3.09 -17.46 6.64
N GLU A 41 2.41 -16.84 5.67
CA GLU A 41 2.75 -16.94 4.26
C GLU A 41 3.71 -15.80 3.86
N PHE A 42 5.02 -16.01 4.07
CA PHE A 42 6.02 -14.96 3.93
C PHE A 42 6.64 -14.80 2.53
N TYR A 43 6.09 -15.45 1.50
CA TYR A 43 6.70 -15.50 0.16
C TYR A 43 6.90 -14.13 -0.51
N GLN A 44 6.14 -13.11 -0.09
CA GLN A 44 6.24 -11.73 -0.61
C GLN A 44 7.30 -10.90 0.12
N PHE A 45 7.85 -11.40 1.23
CA PHE A 45 8.77 -10.69 2.09
C PHE A 45 10.13 -11.37 2.05
N GLN A 46 11.00 -10.93 1.13
CA GLN A 46 12.34 -11.49 0.96
C GLN A 46 13.16 -11.45 2.26
N SER A 47 12.96 -10.43 3.10
CA SER A 47 13.58 -10.31 4.43
C SER A 47 13.16 -11.41 5.40
N PHE A 48 11.97 -11.99 5.22
CA PHE A 48 11.46 -13.11 6.03
C PHE A 48 11.75 -14.48 5.41
N ALA A 49 12.37 -14.54 4.22
CA ALA A 49 12.80 -15.80 3.63
C ALA A 49 13.84 -16.52 4.53
N ALA A 50 14.66 -15.77 5.26
CA ALA A 50 15.58 -16.30 6.26
C ALA A 50 14.83 -16.78 7.52
N LEU A 51 13.84 -16.02 7.98
CA LEU A 51 13.00 -16.34 9.14
C LEU A 51 12.12 -17.58 8.92
N ARG A 52 11.84 -17.95 7.67
CA ARG A 52 11.12 -19.19 7.33
C ARG A 52 11.89 -20.46 7.67
N LYS A 53 13.21 -20.36 7.90
CA LYS A 53 14.09 -21.48 8.29
C LYS A 53 14.28 -21.58 9.80
N SER A 54 13.96 -20.53 10.54
CA SER A 54 13.99 -20.48 12.00
C SER A 54 12.57 -20.67 12.54
N GLU A 55 12.35 -21.50 13.56
CA GLU A 55 11.07 -21.58 14.29
C GLU A 55 10.72 -20.28 15.05
N GLU A 56 11.50 -19.21 14.91
CA GLU A 56 11.48 -17.98 15.71
C GLU A 56 10.35 -17.00 15.40
N VAL A 57 9.50 -17.24 14.40
CA VAL A 57 8.39 -16.31 14.12
C VAL A 57 7.24 -16.57 15.08
N HIS A 58 7.36 -15.96 16.26
CA HIS A 58 6.33 -15.96 17.30
C HIS A 58 5.05 -15.23 16.85
N ASP A 59 3.91 -15.74 17.30
CA ASP A 59 2.59 -15.20 16.96
C ASP A 59 2.42 -13.74 17.40
N ASP A 60 3.07 -13.33 18.50
CA ASP A 60 3.07 -11.93 18.96
C ASP A 60 3.73 -10.99 17.94
N GLY A 61 4.84 -11.42 17.34
CA GLY A 61 5.52 -10.66 16.29
C GLY A 61 4.66 -10.56 15.02
N ILE A 62 3.90 -11.62 14.71
CA ILE A 62 2.93 -11.62 13.61
C ILE A 62 1.84 -10.60 13.84
N GLN A 63 1.29 -10.55 15.05
CA GLN A 63 0.24 -9.63 15.41
C GLN A 63 0.71 -8.17 15.32
N VAL A 64 1.88 -7.85 15.90
CA VAL A 64 2.47 -6.51 15.83
C VAL A 64 2.66 -6.05 14.39
N TYR A 65 3.19 -6.91 13.52
CA TYR A 65 3.36 -6.55 12.11
C TYR A 65 2.00 -6.36 11.40
N CYS A 66 1.02 -7.21 11.68
CA CYS A 66 -0.33 -7.04 11.16
C CYS A 66 -0.95 -5.70 11.58
N ASP A 67 -0.75 -5.29 12.82
CA ASP A 67 -1.24 -4.01 13.34
C ASP A 67 -0.54 -2.83 12.68
N HIS A 68 0.77 -2.91 12.46
CA HIS A 68 1.50 -1.92 11.68
C HIS A 68 0.96 -1.77 10.25
N LEU A 69 0.62 -2.87 9.57
CA LEU A 69 0.02 -2.81 8.23
C LEU A 69 -1.36 -2.13 8.24
N VAL A 70 -2.15 -2.34 9.30
CA VAL A 70 -3.44 -1.66 9.48
C VAL A 70 -3.23 -0.17 9.70
N MET A 71 -2.32 0.21 10.60
CA MET A 71 -2.00 1.62 10.87
C MET A 71 -1.44 2.32 9.63
N LEU A 72 -0.54 1.66 8.90
CA LEU A 72 0.02 2.19 7.66
C LEU A 72 -1.07 2.43 6.61
N LYS A 73 -1.98 1.46 6.41
CA LYS A 73 -3.10 1.62 5.48
C LYS A 73 -3.98 2.81 5.88
N LYS A 74 -4.31 2.92 7.16
CA LYS A 74 -5.10 4.05 7.69
C LYS A 74 -4.39 5.38 7.45
N GLY A 75 -3.12 5.49 7.82
CA GLY A 75 -2.33 6.70 7.62
C GLY A 75 -2.18 7.09 6.15
N MET A 76 -2.12 6.12 5.23
CA MET A 76 -2.15 6.40 3.79
C MET A 76 -3.51 6.92 3.31
N GLN A 77 -4.61 6.33 3.79
CA GLN A 77 -5.95 6.79 3.44
C GLN A 77 -6.21 8.21 3.94
N GLU A 78 -5.74 8.54 5.15
CA GLU A 78 -5.83 9.89 5.72
C GLU A 78 -4.93 10.87 4.97
N ARG A 79 -3.67 10.51 4.72
CA ARG A 79 -2.70 11.40 4.05
C ARG A 79 -3.07 11.73 2.61
N PHE A 80 -3.72 10.82 1.91
CA PHE A 80 -4.07 10.97 0.49
C PHE A 80 -5.58 11.03 0.27
N GLN A 81 -6.35 11.40 1.30
CA GLN A 81 -7.80 11.44 1.22
C GLN A 81 -8.28 12.33 0.08
N ASP A 82 -7.68 13.52 -0.06
CA ASP A 82 -7.93 14.48 -1.13
C ASP A 82 -7.82 13.82 -2.50
N ILE A 83 -6.69 13.15 -2.78
CA ILE A 83 -6.43 12.46 -4.06
C ILE A 83 -7.39 11.28 -4.25
N LEU A 84 -7.78 10.58 -3.18
CA LEU A 84 -8.65 9.41 -3.25
C LEU A 84 -10.13 9.75 -3.45
N THR A 85 -10.56 10.95 -3.03
CA THR A 85 -11.96 11.40 -3.09
C THR A 85 -12.29 12.31 -4.27
N MET A 86 -11.27 12.84 -4.97
CA MET A 86 -11.42 13.49 -6.28
C MET A 86 -12.01 12.53 -7.31
#